data_AF-A0A928XI12-F1
#
_entry.id   AF-A0A928XI12-F1
#
_cell.length_a   1.000
_cell.length_b   1.000
_cell.length_c   1.000
_cell.angle_alpha   90.00
_cell.angle_beta   90.00
_cell.angle_gamma   90.00
#
_symmetry.space_group_name_H-M   'P 1'
#
loop_
_entity.id
_entity.type
_entity.pdbx_description
1 polymer ?
#
loop_
_entity_poly.entity_id
_entity_poly.type
_entity_poly.pdbx_seq_one_letter_code
_entity_poly.pdbx_strand_id
1 'polypeptide(L)'
;MEKAIGVRAGGLNFVARRWVLPFKRTLGTWAFVFNRWSGVFLAIYLYVHLGILTSLAFSPDAYNQFLVIARSPLGLAFDVGLIVLLLYHGLNGLRLIYATLAGRIEQHEVQFWLVVTVTLVVTLYSAALIFSFE
;
A
#
# COMPACT_ATOMS: atom_id res chain seq x y z
N MET A 1 43.68 3.03 25.21
CA MET A 1 42.51 2.31 25.75
C MET A 1 41.39 2.43 24.73
N GLU A 2 41.33 1.47 23.81
CA GLU A 2 40.38 1.40 22.70
C GLU A 2 39.00 1.01 23.26
N LYS A 3 38.02 1.92 23.20
CA LYS A 3 36.63 1.60 23.54
C LYS A 3 36.12 0.68 22.43
N ALA A 4 35.99 -0.61 22.75
CA ALA A 4 35.33 -1.58 21.88
C ALA A 4 33.91 -1.06 21.57
N ILE A 5 33.73 -0.59 20.33
CA ILE A 5 32.43 -0.29 19.73
C ILE A 5 31.67 -1.61 19.62
N GLY A 6 30.92 -1.93 20.67
CA GLY A 6 30.05 -3.11 20.73
C GLY A 6 28.91 -2.99 19.72
N VAL A 7 29.19 -3.30 18.46
CA VAL A 7 28.16 -3.55 17.45
C VAL A 7 27.49 -4.85 17.85
N ARG A 8 26.39 -4.76 18.60
CA ARG A 8 25.52 -5.91 18.83
C ARG A 8 25.00 -6.35 17.47
N ALA A 9 25.51 -7.48 16.98
CA ALA A 9 24.96 -8.15 15.81
C ALA A 9 23.50 -8.49 16.10
N GLY A 10 22.58 -7.68 15.58
CA GLY A 10 21.16 -7.97 15.66
C GLY A 10 20.90 -9.20 14.79
N GLY A 11 20.71 -10.37 15.42
CA GLY A 11 20.34 -11.60 14.71
C GLY A 11 19.07 -11.44 13.88
N LEU A 12 18.68 -12.44 13.09
CA LEU A 12 17.50 -12.40 12.20
C LEU A 12 16.23 -11.85 12.88
N ASN A 13 16.06 -12.14 14.18
CA ASN A 13 14.97 -11.64 15.03
C ASN A 13 14.97 -10.11 15.22
N PHE A 14 16.13 -9.46 15.22
CA PHE A 14 16.28 -8.00 15.31
C PHE A 14 15.78 -7.31 14.05
N VAL A 15 16.18 -7.81 12.88
CA VAL A 15 15.74 -7.27 11.58
C VAL A 15 14.25 -7.54 11.39
N ALA A 16 13.79 -8.78 11.64
CA ALA A 16 12.39 -9.16 11.52
C ALA A 16 11.48 -8.35 12.45
N ARG A 17 11.86 -8.18 13.73
CA ARG A 17 11.10 -7.33 14.66
C ARG A 17 11.01 -5.89 14.18
N ARG A 18 12.10 -5.30 13.65
CA ARG A 18 12.09 -3.90 13.19
C ARG A 18 11.36 -3.72 11.85
N TRP A 19 11.24 -4.78 11.06
CA TRP A 19 10.48 -4.82 9.82
C TRP A 19 8.97 -4.93 10.03
N VAL A 20 8.52 -5.66 11.07
CA VAL A 20 7.11 -6.06 11.24
C VAL A 20 6.46 -5.49 12.51
N LEU A 21 7.20 -5.36 13.62
CA LEU A 21 6.65 -4.98 14.92
C LEU A 21 7.06 -3.54 15.30
N PRO A 22 6.11 -2.61 15.50
CA PRO A 22 6.41 -1.26 15.96
C PRO A 22 7.04 -1.31 17.36
N PHE A 23 8.35 -1.05 17.47
CA PHE A 23 9.00 -0.91 18.79
C PHE A 23 8.56 0.37 19.52
N LYS A 24 7.97 1.33 18.79
CA LYS A 24 7.26 2.52 19.30
C LYS A 24 6.01 2.78 18.44
N ARG A 25 4.87 3.09 19.06
CA ARG A 25 3.60 3.38 18.37
C ARG A 25 3.51 4.84 17.93
N THR A 26 4.49 5.32 17.17
CA THR A 26 4.44 6.66 16.58
C THR A 26 3.71 6.64 15.24
N LEU A 27 3.14 7.77 14.83
CA LEU A 27 2.47 7.92 13.52
C LEU A 27 3.39 7.50 12.37
N GLY A 28 4.66 7.92 12.40
CA GLY A 28 5.65 7.54 11.38
C GLY A 28 5.92 6.02 11.30
N THR A 29 5.87 5.32 12.43
CA THR A 29 6.09 3.86 12.46
C THR A 29 4.91 3.13 11.82
N TRP A 30 3.67 3.56 12.11
CA TRP A 30 2.47 3.03 11.46
C TRP A 30 2.47 3.33 9.97
N ALA A 31 2.81 4.56 9.58
CA ALA A 31 2.89 4.96 8.18
C ALA A 31 3.83 4.04 7.38
N PHE A 32 4.98 3.72 7.96
CA PHE A 32 5.96 2.80 7.40
C PHE A 32 5.42 1.36 7.25
N VAL A 33 4.83 0.81 8.31
CA VAL A 33 4.28 -0.56 8.30
C VAL A 33 3.20 -0.70 7.25
N PHE A 34 2.24 0.23 7.20
CA PHE A 34 1.18 0.22 6.19
C PHE A 34 1.72 0.35 4.77
N ASN A 35 2.74 1.18 4.54
CA ASN A 35 3.31 1.37 3.20
C ASN A 35 3.96 0.09 2.67
N ARG A 36 4.56 -0.67 3.58
CA ARG A 36 5.21 -1.93 3.25
C ARG A 36 4.21 -3.03 2.95
N TRP A 37 3.22 -3.21 3.82
CA TRP A 37 2.17 -4.21 3.61
C TRP A 37 1.33 -3.92 2.37
N SER A 38 0.97 -2.66 2.13
CA SER A 38 0.30 -2.27 0.87
C SER A 38 1.14 -2.60 -0.36
N GLY A 39 2.45 -2.34 -0.33
CA GLY A 39 3.34 -2.70 -1.44
C GLY A 39 3.43 -4.20 -1.70
N VAL A 40 3.52 -5.02 -0.64
CA VAL A 40 3.52 -6.49 -0.76
C VAL A 40 2.19 -6.97 -1.36
N PHE A 41 1.07 -6.44 -0.86
CA PHE A 41 -0.25 -6.81 -1.36
C PHE A 41 -0.43 -6.41 -2.82
N LEU A 42 -0.04 -5.18 -3.20
CA LEU A 42 -0.12 -4.68 -4.57
C LEU A 42 0.79 -5.47 -5.52
N ALA A 43 1.96 -5.91 -5.07
CA ALA A 43 2.83 -6.76 -5.88
C ALA A 43 2.17 -8.12 -6.17
N ILE A 44 1.57 -8.76 -5.15
CA ILE A 44 0.81 -10.01 -5.32
C ILE A 44 -0.38 -9.78 -6.26
N TYR A 45 -1.14 -8.72 -6.01
CA TYR A 45 -2.28 -8.33 -6.85
C TYR A 45 -1.87 -8.14 -8.31
N LEU A 46 -0.73 -7.49 -8.58
CA LEU A 46 -0.26 -7.28 -9.94
C LEU A 46 -0.06 -8.60 -10.70
N TYR A 47 0.53 -9.63 -10.08
CA TYR A 47 0.66 -10.94 -10.71
C TYR A 47 -0.70 -11.59 -11.00
N VAL A 48 -1.62 -11.54 -10.04
CA VAL A 48 -2.99 -12.06 -10.22
C VAL A 48 -3.71 -11.31 -11.34
N HIS A 49 -3.60 -9.98 -11.34
CA HIS A 49 -4.20 -9.09 -12.32
C HIS A 49 -3.69 -9.37 -13.73
N LEU A 50 -2.37 -9.51 -13.90
CA LEU A 50 -1.78 -9.89 -15.19
C LEU A 50 -2.24 -11.27 -15.65
N GLY A 51 -2.38 -12.24 -14.74
CA GLY A 51 -2.94 -13.55 -15.06
C GLY A 51 -4.37 -13.47 -15.58
N ILE A 52 -5.23 -12.66 -14.93
CA ILE A 52 -6.61 -12.44 -15.37
C ILE A 52 -6.63 -11.74 -16.74
N LEU A 53 -5.82 -10.69 -16.94
CA LEU A 53 -5.75 -10.02 -18.25
C LEU A 53 -5.24 -10.96 -19.34
N THR A 54 -4.31 -11.85 -19.02
CA THR A 54 -3.79 -12.85 -19.96
C THR A 54 -4.89 -13.84 -20.38
N SER A 55 -5.89 -14.11 -19.53
CA SER A 55 -7.01 -14.98 -19.91
C SER A 55 -7.81 -14.48 -21.12
N LEU A 56 -7.87 -13.16 -21.35
CA LEU A 56 -8.50 -12.55 -22.53
C LEU A 56 -7.87 -13.03 -23.85
N ALA A 57 -6.58 -13.33 -23.84
CA ALA A 57 -5.86 -13.78 -25.03
C ALA A 57 -6.16 -15.25 -25.38
N PHE A 58 -6.66 -16.04 -24.43
CA PHE A 58 -6.87 -17.48 -24.59
C PHE A 58 -8.35 -17.87 -24.69
N SER A 59 -9.21 -17.32 -23.85
CA SER A 59 -10.64 -17.65 -23.83
C SER A 59 -11.46 -16.47 -23.31
N PRO A 60 -12.36 -15.89 -24.13
CA PRO A 60 -13.31 -14.88 -23.68
C PRO A 60 -14.18 -15.36 -22.50
N ASP A 61 -14.53 -16.65 -22.47
CA ASP A 61 -15.37 -17.22 -21.41
C ASP A 61 -14.69 -17.23 -20.04
N ALA A 62 -13.37 -17.44 -19.99
CA ALA A 62 -12.62 -17.39 -18.74
C ALA A 62 -12.66 -15.99 -18.11
N TYR A 63 -12.52 -14.95 -18.94
CA TYR A 63 -12.62 -13.56 -18.49
C TYR A 63 -14.07 -13.21 -18.06
N ASN A 64 -15.07 -13.68 -18.81
CA ASN A 64 -16.48 -13.48 -18.46
C ASN A 64 -16.84 -14.07 -17.10
N GLN A 65 -16.30 -15.25 -16.76
CA GLN A 65 -16.49 -15.86 -15.43
C GLN A 65 -15.87 -15.01 -14.33
N PHE A 66 -14.68 -14.43 -14.56
CA PHE A 66 -14.08 -13.50 -13.62
C PHE A 66 -14.95 -12.24 -13.42
N LEU A 67 -15.54 -11.69 -14.49
CA LEU A 67 -16.41 -10.51 -14.40
C LEU A 67 -17.62 -10.73 -13.48
N VAL A 68 -18.18 -11.94 -13.44
CA VAL A 68 -19.28 -12.28 -12.51
C VAL A 68 -18.84 -12.10 -11.06
N ILE A 69 -17.61 -12.52 -10.73
CA ILE A 69 -17.05 -12.38 -9.38
C ILE A 69 -16.67 -10.93 -9.11
N ALA A 70 -16.02 -10.26 -10.06
CA ALA A 70 -15.58 -8.87 -9.93
C ALA A 70 -16.74 -7.90 -9.70
N ARG A 71 -17.89 -8.15 -10.32
CA ARG A 71 -19.12 -7.34 -10.15
C ARG A 71 -19.98 -7.75 -8.96
N SER A 72 -19.60 -8.79 -8.21
CA SER A 72 -20.30 -9.12 -6.98
C SER A 72 -20.04 -8.04 -5.91
N PRO A 73 -20.91 -7.87 -4.90
CA PRO A 73 -20.68 -6.89 -3.82
C PRO A 73 -19.31 -7.03 -3.13
N LEU A 74 -18.80 -8.27 -3.01
CA LEU A 74 -17.46 -8.53 -2.49
C LEU A 74 -16.35 -8.11 -3.46
N GLY A 75 -16.55 -8.29 -4.76
CA GLY A 75 -15.61 -7.83 -5.80
C GLY A 75 -15.51 -6.31 -5.83
N LEU A 76 -16.65 -5.61 -5.74
CA LEU A 76 -16.68 -4.15 -5.70
C LEU A 76 -16.06 -3.59 -4.41
N ALA A 77 -16.32 -4.22 -3.27
CA ALA A 77 -15.64 -3.88 -2.01
C ALA A 77 -14.12 -4.10 -2.10
N PHE A 78 -13.69 -5.16 -2.79
CA PHE A 78 -12.29 -5.42 -3.05
C PHE A 78 -11.65 -4.36 -3.95
N ASP A 79 -12.34 -3.91 -5.00
CA ASP A 79 -11.88 -2.82 -5.87
C ASP A 79 -11.69 -1.51 -5.10
N VAL A 80 -12.63 -1.15 -4.22
CA VAL A 80 -12.47 0.01 -3.32
C VAL A 80 -11.25 -0.18 -2.41
N GLY A 81 -11.06 -1.37 -1.84
CA GLY A 81 -9.88 -1.68 -1.03
C GLY A 81 -8.56 -1.56 -1.80
N LEU A 82 -8.53 -2.00 -3.06
CA LEU A 82 -7.37 -1.86 -3.94
C LEU A 82 -7.04 -0.39 -4.21
N ILE A 83 -8.06 0.45 -4.43
CA ILE A 83 -7.87 1.89 -4.63
C ILE A 83 -7.23 2.52 -3.40
N VAL A 84 -7.69 2.19 -2.20
CA VAL A 84 -7.07 2.66 -0.94
C VAL A 84 -5.61 2.27 -0.89
N LEU A 85 -5.29 0.99 -1.13
CA LEU A 85 -3.93 0.47 -1.06
C LEU A 85 -3.02 1.13 -2.09
N LEU A 86 -3.50 1.27 -3.34
CA LEU A 86 -2.77 1.89 -4.44
C LEU A 86 -2.45 3.36 -4.16
N LEU A 87 -3.47 4.14 -3.80
CA LEU A 87 -3.33 5.57 -3.52
C LEU A 87 -2.43 5.81 -2.32
N TYR A 88 -2.69 5.11 -1.21
CA TYR A 88 -1.86 5.25 -0.01
C TYR A 88 -0.40 4.88 -0.29
N HIS A 89 -0.15 3.73 -0.93
CA HIS A 89 1.20 3.26 -1.23
C HIS A 89 1.95 4.24 -2.16
N GLY A 90 1.31 4.63 -3.26
CA GLY A 90 1.90 5.56 -4.23
C GLY A 90 2.18 6.92 -3.62
N LEU A 91 1.18 7.54 -2.98
CA LEU A 91 1.31 8.88 -2.40
C LEU A 91 2.27 8.92 -1.21
N ASN A 92 2.27 7.90 -0.34
CA ASN A 92 3.19 7.84 0.79
C ASN A 92 4.63 7.53 0.34
N GLY A 93 4.82 6.77 -0.74
CA GLY A 93 6.10 6.61 -1.42
C GLY A 93 6.61 7.94 -2.00
N LEU A 94 5.76 8.66 -2.73
CA LEU A 94 6.08 9.99 -3.27
C LEU A 94 6.40 11.01 -2.16
N ARG A 95 5.68 10.96 -1.05
CA ARG A 95 5.95 11.77 0.13
C ARG A 95 7.38 11.57 0.64
N LEU A 96 7.84 10.31 0.73
CA LEU A 96 9.20 9.99 1.15
C LEU A 96 10.23 10.53 0.16
N ILE A 97 10.03 10.31 -1.14
CA ILE A 97 10.91 10.84 -2.20
C ILE A 97 11.00 12.37 -2.10
N TYR A 98 9.86 13.05 -2.00
CA TYR A 98 9.79 14.50 -1.84
C TYR A 98 10.52 14.97 -0.58
N ALA A 99 10.26 14.36 0.57
CA ALA A 99 10.89 14.75 1.83
C ALA A 99 12.42 14.63 1.77
N THR A 100 12.94 13.59 1.11
CA THR A 100 14.38 13.38 0.92
C THR A 100 14.98 14.39 -0.06
N LEU A 101 14.35 14.61 -1.21
CA LEU A 101 14.88 15.52 -2.24
C LEU A 101 14.77 17.01 -1.85
N ALA A 102 13.70 17.40 -1.17
CA ALA A 102 13.45 18.78 -0.77
C ALA A 102 14.02 19.14 0.61
N GLY A 103 14.63 18.19 1.34
CA GLY A 103 15.15 18.39 2.70
C GLY A 103 14.06 18.68 3.75
N ARG A 104 12.79 18.37 3.48
CA ARG A 104 11.63 18.71 4.32
C ARG A 104 11.19 17.59 5.27
N ILE A 105 12.17 16.98 5.94
CA ILE A 105 11.95 15.82 6.82
C ILE A 105 11.17 16.23 8.10
N GLU A 106 11.31 17.47 8.53
CA GLU A 106 10.63 18.00 9.72
C GLU A 106 9.11 18.13 9.55
N GLN A 107 8.61 18.22 8.30
CA GLN A 107 7.19 18.40 7.98
C GLN A 107 6.43 17.07 7.80
N HIS A 108 6.99 15.97 8.30
CA HIS A 108 6.49 14.60 8.05
C HIS A 108 5.05 14.37 8.54
N GLU A 109 4.61 15.04 9.61
CA GLU A 109 3.24 14.89 10.13
C GLU A 109 2.22 15.53 9.19
N VAL A 110 2.44 16.78 8.77
CA VAL A 110 1.55 17.49 7.83
C VAL A 110 1.49 16.77 6.50
N GLN A 111 2.65 16.34 5.99
CA GLN A 111 2.75 15.59 4.74
C GLN A 111 2.03 14.23 4.82
N PHE A 112 2.10 13.55 5.97
CA PHE A 112 1.38 12.29 6.18
C PHE A 112 -0.15 12.51 6.19
N TRP A 113 -0.64 13.50 6.91
CA TRP A 113 -2.07 13.80 6.93
C TRP A 113 -2.60 14.26 5.58
N LEU A 114 -1.80 14.96 4.78
CA LEU A 114 -2.13 15.28 3.40
C LEU A 114 -2.32 14.00 2.57
N VAL A 115 -1.39 13.05 2.66
CA VAL A 115 -1.50 11.76 1.96
C VAL A 115 -2.77 11.02 2.37
N VAL A 116 -3.05 10.93 3.67
CA VAL A 116 -4.25 10.25 4.19
C VAL A 116 -5.52 10.94 3.69
N THR A 117 -5.58 12.27 3.76
CA THR A 117 -6.76 13.04 3.34
C THR A 117 -7.02 12.86 1.84
N VAL A 118 -6.00 13.00 1.00
CA VAL A 118 -6.12 12.80 -0.44
C VAL A 118 -6.56 11.37 -0.76
N THR A 119 -5.95 10.38 -0.09
CA THR A 119 -6.34 8.96 -0.25
C THR A 119 -7.82 8.76 0.06
N LEU A 120 -8.31 9.28 1.18
CA LEU A 120 -9.70 9.11 1.60
C LEU A 120 -10.67 9.85 0.67
N VAL A 121 -10.40 11.10 0.31
CA VAL A 121 -11.27 11.89 -0.57
C VAL A 121 -11.41 11.22 -1.94
N VAL A 122 -10.29 10.83 -2.55
CA VAL A 122 -10.30 10.19 -3.86
C VAL A 122 -10.96 8.80 -3.78
N THR A 123 -10.69 8.02 -2.73
CA THR A 123 -11.35 6.73 -2.53
C THR A 123 -12.86 6.87 -2.39
N LEU A 124 -13.35 7.82 -1.58
CA LEU A 124 -14.79 8.03 -1.38
C LEU A 124 -15.47 8.44 -2.68
N TYR A 125 -14.83 9.32 -3.45
CA TYR A 125 -15.31 9.68 -4.78
C TYR A 125 -15.36 8.46 -5.71
N SER A 126 -14.28 7.68 -5.78
CA SER A 126 -14.24 6.46 -6.60
C SER A 126 -15.27 5.42 -6.15
N ALA A 127 -15.46 5.24 -4.84
CA ALA A 127 -16.46 4.32 -4.31
C ALA A 127 -17.88 4.78 -4.71
N ALA A 128 -18.19 6.07 -4.57
CA ALA A 128 -19.47 6.61 -5.03
C ALA A 128 -19.70 6.34 -6.53
N LEU A 129 -18.66 6.48 -7.36
CA LEU A 129 -18.75 6.13 -8.77
C LEU A 129 -18.99 4.63 -8.99
N ILE A 130 -18.20 3.76 -8.36
CA ILE A 130 -18.30 2.30 -8.50
C ILE A 130 -19.73 1.81 -8.21
N PHE A 131 -20.34 2.27 -7.12
CA PHE A 131 -21.69 1.87 -6.73
C PHE A 131 -22.81 2.64 -7.46
N SER A 132 -22.48 3.69 -8.22
CA SER A 132 -23.45 4.45 -9.02
C SER A 132 -23.64 3.92 -10.44
N PHE A 133 -22.68 3.11 -10.93
CA PHE A 133 -22.70 2.54 -12.28
C PHE A 133 -23.15 1.06 -12.31
N GLU A 134 -23.81 0.60 -11.24
CA GLU A 134 -24.49 -0.70 -11.18
C GLU A 134 -25.87 -0.68 -11.83
#